data_AF-A0A7S0BFX5-F1
#
_entry.id   AF-A0A7S0BFX5-F1
#
_cell.length_a   1.000
_cell.length_b   1.000
_cell.length_c   1.000
_cell.angle_alpha   90.00
_cell.angle_beta   90.00
_cell.angle_gamma   90.00
#
_symmetry.space_group_name_H-M   'P 1'
#
loop_
_entity.id
_entity.type
_entity.pdbx_description
1 polymer ?
#
loop_
_entity_poly.entity_id
_entity_poly.type
_entity_poly.pdbx_seq_one_letter_code
_entity_poly.pdbx_strand_id
1 'polypeptide(L)'
;RQFKKELFAVLRDGKVGLFESPTGTGKSLSVICGALAWLRYALEHGIDDTRKLNDDLDDEPDWVVDHFRESSKASAARIAQRVQRAADRRKKRISERKSRIAQLGANGEESHAGSSTTRDGDPYLLDDYFSDDETGGIGSKRLSRLSDLREEHLANLEPGSSDEDQDLRKQMPRIIFCSRTHSQLLQFVNELKLVVGADANRQTGYAKENGDGSSNFTLAVVPFGSRRHTCINPDVRRIQSVAGMNDRCLDLLKTRNSKKAVQSRSRSNGSSTMPSRGGCVYLAEDAIKHVRDKILTRVHDIEEVVSDARTNQACPYFVTRSAIQRTGQFLILPYNVVLHKPTRDSIGIDLNENCVVIFDEAHNVMDSIIDIHSAKLSYENMVAVLGATTRYCDKYAQRLRSKNLYYIRQLMTLLRHLIAF
;
A
#
# COMPACT_ATOMS: atom_id res chain seq x y z
N ARG A 1 16.20 -3.52 -28.74
CA ARG A 1 15.05 -4.25 -29.34
C ARG A 1 14.95 -5.68 -28.81
N GLN A 2 16.06 -6.44 -28.82
CA GLN A 2 16.14 -7.80 -28.28
C GLN A 2 15.68 -7.89 -26.81
N PHE A 3 16.23 -7.05 -25.92
CA PHE A 3 15.84 -6.99 -24.49
C PHE A 3 14.31 -6.98 -24.28
N LYS A 4 13.59 -6.12 -25.01
CA LYS A 4 12.13 -5.99 -24.88
C LYS A 4 11.38 -7.26 -25.30
N LYS A 5 11.84 -7.92 -26.37
CA LYS A 5 11.24 -9.15 -26.89
C LYS A 5 11.45 -10.31 -25.92
N GLU A 6 12.67 -10.45 -25.43
CA GLU A 6 13.01 -11.50 -24.44
C GLU A 6 12.28 -11.26 -23.12
N LEU A 7 12.21 -10.01 -22.65
CA LEU A 7 11.42 -9.67 -21.47
C LEU A 7 9.96 -10.07 -21.64
N PHE A 8 9.33 -9.68 -22.75
CA PHE A 8 7.94 -10.06 -23.03
C PHE A 8 7.75 -11.58 -23.08
N ALA A 9 8.64 -12.32 -23.74
CA ALA A 9 8.57 -13.78 -23.84
C ALA A 9 8.68 -14.45 -22.46
N VAL A 10 9.64 -14.01 -21.64
CA VAL A 10 9.80 -14.53 -20.26
C VAL A 10 8.56 -14.26 -19.42
N LEU A 11 8.00 -13.04 -19.49
CA LEU A 11 6.79 -12.69 -18.74
C LEU A 11 5.57 -13.47 -19.22
N ARG A 12 5.42 -13.65 -20.54
CA ARG A 12 4.34 -14.44 -21.15
C ARG A 12 4.40 -15.90 -20.70
N ASP A 13 5.60 -16.48 -20.69
CA ASP A 13 5.82 -17.87 -20.31
C ASP A 13 5.84 -18.09 -18.78
N GLY A 14 5.59 -17.04 -17.98
CA GLY A 14 5.62 -17.11 -16.52
C GLY A 14 6.99 -17.44 -15.91
N LYS A 15 8.07 -17.29 -16.68
CA LYS A 15 9.45 -17.69 -16.31
C LYS A 15 10.14 -16.63 -15.44
N VAL A 16 11.21 -17.05 -14.78
CA VAL A 16 12.17 -16.13 -14.14
C VAL A 16 13.26 -15.82 -15.15
N GLY A 17 13.51 -14.53 -15.39
CA GLY A 17 14.58 -14.07 -16.28
C GLY A 17 15.55 -13.14 -15.57
N LEU A 18 16.84 -13.37 -15.75
CA LEU A 18 17.90 -12.46 -15.33
C LEU A 18 18.37 -11.68 -16.55
N PHE A 19 18.17 -10.36 -16.53
CA PHE A 19 18.49 -9.50 -17.66
C PHE A 19 19.61 -8.54 -17.31
N GLU A 20 20.70 -8.61 -18.07
CA GLU A 20 21.80 -7.65 -18.00
C GLU A 20 21.70 -6.62 -19.14
N SER A 21 21.96 -5.36 -18.82
CA SER A 21 21.93 -4.27 -19.78
C SER A 21 22.96 -3.22 -19.34
N PRO A 22 23.86 -2.76 -20.24
CA PRO A 22 24.82 -1.72 -19.90
C PRO A 22 24.13 -0.42 -19.49
N THR A 23 24.72 0.30 -18.54
CA THR A 23 24.22 1.60 -18.09
C THR A 23 24.10 2.58 -19.25
N GLY A 24 23.03 3.36 -19.28
CA GLY A 24 22.79 4.38 -20.32
C GLY A 24 22.12 3.87 -21.60
N THR A 25 21.80 2.57 -21.72
CA THR A 25 21.17 1.99 -22.93
C THR A 25 19.62 2.06 -22.94
N GLY A 26 19.01 2.83 -22.04
CA GLY A 26 17.55 2.91 -21.93
C GLY A 26 16.91 1.65 -21.36
N LYS A 27 17.55 1.03 -20.36
CA LYS A 27 17.07 -0.15 -19.61
C LYS A 27 15.64 0.07 -19.10
N SER A 28 15.42 1.16 -18.36
CA SER A 28 14.13 1.53 -17.77
C SER A 28 13.02 1.63 -18.82
N LEU A 29 13.24 2.35 -19.92
CA LEU A 29 12.30 2.42 -21.04
C LEU A 29 12.02 1.04 -21.67
N SER A 30 13.05 0.20 -21.81
CA SER A 30 12.90 -1.14 -22.36
C SER A 30 12.07 -2.05 -21.44
N VAL A 31 12.29 -1.96 -20.14
CA VAL A 31 11.49 -2.65 -19.11
C VAL A 31 10.05 -2.17 -19.15
N ILE A 32 9.81 -0.85 -19.17
CA ILE A 32 8.47 -0.25 -19.25
C ILE A 32 7.72 -0.77 -20.48
N CYS A 33 8.33 -0.70 -21.66
CA CYS A 33 7.69 -1.16 -22.90
C CYS A 33 7.36 -2.66 -22.87
N GLY A 34 8.29 -3.51 -22.43
CA GLY A 34 8.06 -4.95 -22.36
C GLY A 34 7.00 -5.33 -21.33
N ALA A 35 7.03 -4.69 -20.16
CA ALA A 35 6.07 -4.93 -19.09
C ALA A 35 4.66 -4.44 -19.46
N LEU A 36 4.53 -3.26 -20.06
CA LEU A 36 3.23 -2.76 -20.54
C LEU A 36 2.67 -3.60 -21.69
N ALA A 37 3.52 -4.08 -22.60
CA ALA A 37 3.10 -5.00 -23.66
C ALA A 37 2.56 -6.31 -23.07
N TRP A 38 3.24 -6.87 -22.06
CA TRP A 38 2.74 -8.03 -21.35
C TRP A 38 1.42 -7.76 -20.63
N LEU A 39 1.27 -6.63 -19.96
CA LEU A 39 0.04 -6.29 -19.25
C LEU A 39 -1.17 -6.21 -20.19
N ARG A 40 -0.99 -5.61 -21.38
CA ARG A 40 -2.03 -5.57 -22.42
C ARG A 40 -2.37 -6.97 -22.92
N TYR A 41 -1.33 -7.74 -23.28
CA TYR A 41 -1.48 -9.12 -23.71
C TYR A 41 -2.26 -9.96 -22.69
N ALA A 42 -1.88 -9.89 -21.41
CA ALA A 42 -2.50 -10.63 -20.32
C ALA A 42 -3.97 -10.22 -20.08
N LEU A 43 -4.35 -8.98 -20.36
CA LEU A 43 -5.75 -8.54 -20.26
C LEU A 43 -6.59 -8.97 -21.46
N GLU A 44 -6.00 -9.09 -22.65
CA GLU A 44 -6.68 -9.51 -23.87
C GLU A 44 -6.81 -11.04 -23.98
N HIS A 45 -5.74 -11.76 -23.63
CA HIS A 45 -5.61 -13.20 -23.85
C HIS A 45 -5.75 -14.01 -22.57
N GLY A 46 -5.64 -13.36 -21.41
CA GLY A 46 -5.57 -14.02 -20.12
C GLY A 46 -4.14 -14.36 -19.76
N ILE A 47 -3.95 -14.74 -18.50
CA ILE A 47 -2.70 -15.35 -18.06
C ILE A 47 -2.93 -16.84 -18.25
N ASP A 48 -2.57 -17.35 -19.44
CA ASP A 48 -2.47 -18.79 -19.62
C ASP A 48 -1.34 -19.26 -18.73
N ASP A 49 -1.69 -20.07 -17.73
CA ASP A 49 -0.72 -20.84 -16.96
C ASP A 49 -0.17 -21.92 -17.90
N THR A 50 0.66 -21.51 -18.87
CA THR A 50 1.35 -22.38 -19.82
C THR A 50 2.18 -23.45 -19.10
N ARG A 51 2.42 -23.30 -17.79
CA ARG A 51 2.97 -24.34 -16.91
C ARG A 51 2.02 -25.52 -16.64
N LYS A 52 0.72 -25.28 -16.45
CA LYS A 52 -0.26 -26.36 -16.23
C LYS A 52 -0.72 -26.97 -17.54
N LEU A 53 -0.68 -26.20 -18.63
CA LEU A 53 -1.18 -26.64 -19.93
C LEU A 53 -0.11 -27.34 -20.78
N ASN A 54 1.16 -26.94 -20.76
CA ASN A 54 2.14 -27.61 -21.63
C ASN A 54 2.51 -29.04 -21.19
N ASP A 55 2.47 -29.36 -19.89
CA ASP A 55 2.74 -30.74 -19.43
C ASP A 55 1.51 -31.66 -19.60
N ASP A 56 0.28 -31.12 -19.61
CA ASP A 56 -0.97 -31.90 -19.68
C ASP A 56 -1.66 -31.87 -21.07
N LEU A 57 -1.32 -30.92 -21.97
CA LEU A 57 -1.95 -30.78 -23.30
C LEU A 57 -1.11 -31.32 -24.47
N ASP A 58 0.16 -31.71 -24.25
CA ASP A 58 1.00 -32.21 -25.35
C ASP A 58 0.42 -33.50 -25.99
N ASP A 59 -0.46 -34.22 -25.28
CA ASP A 59 -1.20 -35.41 -25.74
C ASP A 59 -2.70 -35.13 -26.07
N GLU A 60 -3.17 -33.89 -25.99
CA GLU A 60 -4.59 -33.54 -26.19
C GLU A 60 -4.89 -33.11 -27.64
N PRO A 61 -6.08 -33.42 -28.19
CA PRO A 61 -6.46 -33.00 -29.54
C PRO A 61 -6.53 -31.47 -29.73
N ASP A 62 -6.21 -30.99 -30.94
CA ASP A 62 -6.20 -29.55 -31.29
C ASP A 62 -7.48 -28.79 -30.87
N TRP A 63 -8.65 -29.42 -30.98
CA TRP A 63 -9.93 -28.79 -30.63
C TRP A 63 -10.09 -28.54 -29.11
N VAL A 64 -9.47 -29.38 -28.27
CA VAL A 64 -9.47 -29.23 -26.80
C VAL A 64 -8.59 -28.04 -26.42
N VAL A 65 -7.40 -27.96 -27.02
CA VAL A 65 -6.44 -26.86 -26.84
C VAL A 65 -7.05 -25.53 -27.28
N ASP A 66 -7.73 -25.50 -28.43
CA ASP A 66 -8.39 -24.30 -28.94
C ASP A 66 -9.57 -23.87 -28.07
N HIS A 67 -10.37 -24.82 -27.55
CA HIS A 67 -11.43 -24.52 -26.59
C HIS A 67 -10.88 -23.94 -25.27
N PHE A 68 -9.77 -24.46 -24.76
CA PHE A 68 -9.11 -23.88 -23.58
C PHE A 68 -8.63 -22.46 -23.84
N ARG A 69 -7.95 -22.21 -24.96
CA ARG A 69 -7.51 -20.86 -25.36
C ARG A 69 -8.67 -19.90 -25.53
N GLU A 70 -9.77 -20.35 -26.12
CA GLU A 70 -10.98 -19.53 -26.32
C GLU A 70 -11.67 -19.23 -24.98
N SER A 71 -11.70 -20.19 -24.06
CA SER A 71 -12.17 -20.00 -22.68
C SER A 71 -11.29 -19.02 -21.89
N SER A 72 -9.96 -19.15 -21.99
CA SER A 72 -8.98 -18.22 -21.40
C SER A 72 -9.18 -16.80 -21.93
N LYS A 73 -9.29 -16.63 -23.25
CA LYS A 73 -9.60 -15.35 -23.91
C LYS A 73 -10.96 -14.79 -23.46
N ALA A 74 -11.99 -15.62 -23.37
CA ALA A 74 -13.31 -15.19 -22.92
C ALA A 74 -13.28 -14.73 -21.45
N SER A 75 -12.55 -15.44 -20.58
CA SER A 75 -12.33 -15.05 -19.19
C SER A 75 -11.56 -13.73 -19.09
N ALA A 76 -10.50 -13.58 -19.87
CA ALA A 76 -9.69 -12.36 -19.95
C ALA A 76 -10.51 -11.16 -20.42
N ALA A 77 -11.31 -11.32 -21.48
CA ALA A 77 -12.20 -10.29 -21.99
C ALA A 77 -13.22 -9.84 -20.93
N ARG A 78 -13.75 -10.78 -20.11
CA ARG A 78 -14.60 -10.43 -18.96
C ARG A 78 -13.84 -9.61 -17.93
N ILE A 79 -12.61 -10.00 -17.58
CA ILE A 79 -11.76 -9.26 -16.63
C ILE A 79 -11.46 -7.85 -17.16
N ALA A 80 -11.03 -7.73 -18.42
CA ALA A 80 -10.75 -6.45 -19.07
C ALA A 80 -11.99 -5.54 -19.11
N GLN A 81 -13.15 -6.10 -19.44
CA GLN A 81 -14.42 -5.36 -19.41
C GLN A 81 -14.75 -4.86 -18.00
N ARG A 82 -14.51 -5.66 -16.96
CA ARG A 82 -14.72 -5.27 -15.55
C ARG A 82 -13.77 -4.15 -15.13
N VAL A 83 -12.48 -4.25 -15.48
CA VAL A 83 -11.49 -3.19 -15.23
C VAL A 83 -11.90 -1.89 -15.92
N GLN A 84 -12.34 -1.96 -17.19
CA GLN A 84 -12.78 -0.79 -17.93
C GLN A 84 -14.04 -0.16 -17.33
N ARG A 85 -15.04 -0.97 -16.98
CA ARG A 85 -16.26 -0.50 -16.28
C ARG A 85 -15.92 0.17 -14.95
N ALA A 86 -14.95 -0.35 -14.20
CA ALA A 86 -14.48 0.27 -12.97
C ALA A 86 -13.82 1.64 -13.24
N ALA A 87 -12.99 1.74 -14.28
CA ALA A 87 -12.39 3.01 -14.71
C ALA A 87 -13.44 4.04 -15.16
N ASP A 88 -14.47 3.63 -15.90
CA ASP A 88 -15.52 4.52 -16.38
C ASP A 88 -16.46 5.00 -15.27
N ARG A 89 -16.85 4.09 -14.36
CA ARG A 89 -17.61 4.45 -13.13
C ARG A 89 -16.88 5.51 -12.32
N ARG A 90 -15.56 5.40 -12.24
CA ARG A 90 -14.68 6.32 -11.54
C ARG A 90 -14.59 7.67 -12.25
N LYS A 91 -14.41 7.71 -13.57
CA LYS A 91 -14.48 8.96 -14.36
C LYS A 91 -15.82 9.67 -14.17
N LYS A 92 -16.93 8.92 -14.17
CA LYS A 92 -18.28 9.44 -13.90
C LYS A 92 -18.39 10.06 -12.51
N ARG A 93 -17.96 9.36 -11.44
CA ARG A 93 -17.96 9.90 -10.06
C ARG A 93 -17.14 11.18 -9.91
N ILE A 94 -15.99 11.26 -10.59
CA ILE A 94 -15.16 12.48 -10.59
C ILE A 94 -15.91 13.63 -11.26
N SER A 95 -16.52 13.39 -12.42
CA SER A 95 -17.28 14.40 -13.17
C SER A 95 -18.50 14.89 -12.38
N GLU A 96 -19.28 13.98 -11.79
CA GLU A 96 -20.43 14.30 -10.94
C GLU A 96 -20.04 15.11 -9.70
N ARG A 97 -18.90 14.79 -9.08
CA ARG A 97 -18.41 15.57 -7.95
C ARG A 97 -17.93 16.96 -8.38
N LYS A 98 -17.25 17.07 -9.52
CA LYS A 98 -16.85 18.36 -10.09
C LYS A 98 -18.08 19.24 -10.40
N SER A 99 -19.13 18.68 -11.00
CA SER A 99 -20.35 19.44 -11.28
C SER A 99 -21.09 19.85 -10.00
N ARG A 100 -21.16 18.98 -8.97
CA ARG A 100 -21.71 19.34 -7.65
C ARG A 100 -20.93 20.47 -6.97
N ILE A 101 -19.60 20.42 -7.02
CA ILE A 101 -18.76 21.48 -6.45
C ILE A 101 -18.93 22.79 -7.23
N ALA A 102 -19.03 22.73 -8.57
CA ALA A 102 -19.30 23.91 -9.38
C ALA A 102 -20.68 24.54 -9.09
N GLN A 103 -21.69 23.71 -8.80
CA GLN A 103 -23.03 24.18 -8.39
C GLN A 103 -23.05 24.75 -6.97
N LEU A 104 -22.28 24.18 -6.04
CA LEU A 104 -22.17 24.65 -4.66
C LEU A 104 -21.28 25.90 -4.53
N GLY A 105 -20.36 26.13 -5.46
CA GLY A 105 -19.56 27.36 -5.56
C GLY A 105 -20.37 28.62 -5.88
N ALA A 106 -21.68 28.50 -6.14
CA ALA A 106 -22.60 29.62 -6.37
C ALA A 106 -23.38 30.06 -5.12
N ASN A 107 -23.36 29.30 -4.02
CA ASN A 107 -24.00 29.67 -2.75
C ASN A 107 -23.06 29.30 -1.59
N GLY A 108 -22.40 30.30 -1.01
CA GLY A 108 -21.49 30.11 0.11
C GLY A 108 -22.20 29.70 1.40
N GLU A 109 -21.50 28.93 2.24
CA GLU A 109 -21.19 29.22 3.66
C GLU A 109 -20.70 27.95 4.38
N GLU A 110 -19.54 28.06 5.02
CA GLU A 110 -18.95 27.01 5.85
C GLU A 110 -19.58 27.02 7.24
N SER A 111 -20.10 25.86 7.67
CA SER A 111 -20.56 25.65 9.05
C SER A 111 -19.56 24.76 9.81
N HIS A 112 -18.88 25.38 10.76
CA HIS A 112 -18.05 24.73 11.78
C HIS A 112 -18.94 24.18 12.92
N ALA A 113 -18.71 22.93 13.33
CA ALA A 113 -19.31 22.37 14.54
C ALA A 113 -18.25 21.57 15.33
N GLY A 114 -17.92 22.06 16.53
CA GLY A 114 -17.05 21.40 17.50
C GLY A 114 -17.82 20.56 18.52
N SER A 115 -17.16 19.59 19.16
CA SER A 115 -17.49 19.11 20.52
C SER A 115 -16.44 18.12 21.07
N SER A 116 -16.34 18.09 22.40
CA SER A 116 -15.24 17.70 23.28
C SER A 116 -15.37 16.28 23.91
N THR A 117 -14.55 16.00 24.92
CA THR A 117 -14.05 14.68 25.40
C THR A 117 -14.40 14.38 26.86
N THR A 118 -14.35 13.10 27.28
CA THR A 118 -14.07 12.65 28.66
C THR A 118 -13.12 11.43 28.68
N ARG A 119 -12.70 11.04 29.89
CA ARG A 119 -11.37 10.57 30.33
C ARG A 119 -11.02 9.11 30.02
N ASP A 120 -9.72 8.89 29.81
CA ASP A 120 -9.07 7.66 29.34
C ASP A 120 -8.10 7.13 30.40
N GLY A 121 -7.91 5.80 30.43
CA GLY A 121 -6.94 5.11 31.29
C GLY A 121 -5.49 5.35 30.85
N ASP A 122 -4.53 5.04 31.72
CA ASP A 122 -3.09 5.26 31.50
C ASP A 122 -2.54 4.38 30.35
N PRO A 123 -2.21 4.94 29.16
CA PRO A 123 -1.83 4.16 27.96
C PRO A 123 -0.48 3.46 28.07
N TYR A 124 0.29 3.76 29.12
CA TYR A 124 1.62 3.21 29.34
C TYR A 124 1.59 1.97 30.25
N LEU A 125 0.44 1.59 30.79
CA LEU A 125 0.32 0.35 31.55
C LEU A 125 0.39 -0.86 30.60
N LEU A 126 1.32 -1.77 30.85
CA LEU A 126 1.47 -2.99 30.05
C LEU A 126 0.30 -3.94 30.30
N ASP A 127 -0.25 -4.49 29.22
CA ASP A 127 -1.19 -5.62 29.27
C ASP A 127 -0.50 -6.87 29.87
N ASP A 128 -1.30 -7.84 30.31
CA ASP A 128 -0.80 -9.09 30.89
C ASP A 128 0.02 -9.92 29.89
N TYR A 129 1.26 -10.26 30.25
CA TYR A 129 2.11 -11.14 29.44
C TYR A 129 1.94 -12.61 29.87
N PHE A 130 1.40 -13.45 28.98
CA PHE A 130 1.27 -14.90 29.14
C PHE A 130 2.27 -15.61 28.23
N SER A 131 3.23 -16.30 28.83
CA SER A 131 4.36 -16.95 28.15
C SER A 131 4.06 -18.36 27.64
N ASP A 132 2.87 -18.90 27.90
CA ASP A 132 2.57 -20.32 27.66
C ASP A 132 1.94 -20.61 26.28
N ASP A 133 1.87 -19.60 25.40
CA ASP A 133 1.54 -19.78 23.98
C ASP A 133 2.84 -19.64 23.16
N GLU A 134 3.53 -20.75 22.89
CA GLU A 134 4.61 -20.82 21.89
C GLU A 134 4.07 -20.78 20.44
N THR A 135 2.99 -20.04 20.20
CA THR A 135 2.58 -19.60 18.87
C THR A 135 2.17 -18.13 18.92
N GLY A 136 3.13 -17.25 18.60
CA GLY A 136 2.88 -15.82 18.37
C GLY A 136 3.10 -14.93 19.60
N GLY A 137 4.35 -14.55 19.85
CA GLY A 137 4.74 -13.68 20.96
C GLY A 137 3.96 -12.35 21.02
N ILE A 138 3.72 -11.84 22.23
CA ILE A 138 2.82 -10.71 22.55
C ILE A 138 3.18 -9.36 21.89
N GLY A 139 4.41 -9.20 21.38
CA GLY A 139 4.72 -8.14 20.41
C GLY A 139 3.76 -8.19 19.22
N SER A 140 3.44 -9.40 18.75
CA SER A 140 2.44 -9.71 17.74
C SER A 140 1.01 -9.33 18.14
N LYS A 141 0.61 -9.38 19.43
CA LYS A 141 -0.76 -9.01 19.85
C LYS A 141 -1.02 -7.49 19.92
N ARG A 142 0.00 -6.69 20.28
CA ARG A 142 -0.11 -5.22 20.23
C ARG A 142 0.11 -4.69 18.80
N LEU A 143 1.05 -5.27 18.06
CA LEU A 143 1.19 -5.04 16.61
C LEU A 143 -0.04 -5.52 15.84
N SER A 144 -0.69 -6.60 16.26
CA SER A 144 -1.96 -7.05 15.67
C SER A 144 -3.01 -6.01 16.00
N ARG A 145 -3.30 -5.67 17.27
CA ARG A 145 -4.30 -4.63 17.59
C ARG A 145 -4.06 -3.29 16.86
N LEU A 146 -2.80 -2.88 16.66
CA LEU A 146 -2.46 -1.66 15.91
C LEU A 146 -2.58 -1.84 14.38
N SER A 147 -2.33 -3.04 13.85
CA SER A 147 -2.60 -3.41 12.46
C SER A 147 -4.10 -3.55 12.23
N ASP A 148 -4.82 -4.21 13.13
CA ASP A 148 -6.27 -4.37 13.18
C ASP A 148 -6.97 -3.01 13.12
N LEU A 149 -6.53 -1.99 13.86
CA LEU A 149 -7.11 -0.64 13.77
C LEU A 149 -6.92 0.01 12.40
N ARG A 150 -5.76 -0.23 11.75
CA ARG A 150 -5.49 0.27 10.40
C ARG A 150 -6.30 -0.49 9.36
N GLU A 151 -6.39 -1.80 9.48
CA GLU A 151 -7.16 -2.70 8.64
C GLU A 151 -8.66 -2.42 8.78
N GLU A 152 -9.15 -2.21 10.00
CA GLU A 152 -10.53 -1.78 10.28
C GLU A 152 -10.82 -0.45 9.60
N HIS A 153 -9.91 0.54 9.67
CA HIS A 153 -10.14 1.79 8.95
C HIS A 153 -10.15 1.56 7.43
N LEU A 154 -9.24 0.75 6.92
CA LEU A 154 -9.13 0.47 5.50
C LEU A 154 -10.37 -0.29 4.99
N ALA A 155 -10.90 -1.21 5.80
CA ALA A 155 -12.18 -1.88 5.57
C ALA A 155 -13.36 -0.90 5.64
N ASN A 156 -13.37 0.07 6.55
CA ASN A 156 -14.40 1.12 6.59
C ASN A 156 -14.34 2.06 5.37
N LEU A 157 -13.17 2.24 4.75
CA LEU A 157 -13.04 2.94 3.45
C LEU A 157 -13.63 2.13 2.29
N GLU A 158 -13.90 0.85 2.53
CA GLU A 158 -14.45 -0.13 1.61
C GLU A 158 -15.72 -0.79 2.17
N PRO A 159 -16.76 -0.01 2.58
CA PRO A 159 -17.98 -0.61 3.09
C PRO A 159 -18.68 -1.33 1.93
N GLY A 160 -18.54 -2.65 1.90
CA GLY A 160 -18.99 -3.49 0.81
C GLY A 160 -18.07 -3.44 -0.42
N SER A 161 -16.78 -3.78 -0.27
CA SER A 161 -16.14 -4.49 -1.39
C SER A 161 -17.04 -5.70 -1.65
N SER A 162 -17.87 -5.66 -2.68
CA SER A 162 -18.57 -6.86 -3.12
C SER A 162 -17.50 -7.94 -3.30
N ASP A 163 -17.82 -9.20 -3.01
CA ASP A 163 -16.90 -10.33 -3.26
C ASP A 163 -16.30 -10.22 -4.68
N GLU A 164 -17.09 -9.68 -5.61
CA GLU A 164 -16.69 -9.28 -6.95
C GLU A 164 -15.43 -8.39 -7.04
N ASP A 165 -15.27 -7.33 -6.25
CA ASP A 165 -14.10 -6.43 -6.33
C ASP A 165 -12.82 -7.10 -5.79
N GLN A 166 -12.95 -7.94 -4.75
CA GLN A 166 -11.84 -8.74 -4.24
C GLN A 166 -11.43 -9.84 -5.22
N ASP A 167 -12.41 -10.49 -5.86
CA ASP A 167 -12.20 -11.47 -6.91
C ASP A 167 -11.54 -10.84 -8.13
N LEU A 168 -11.96 -9.63 -8.52
CA LEU A 168 -11.34 -8.90 -9.61
C LEU A 168 -9.86 -8.59 -9.31
N ARG A 169 -9.53 -8.20 -8.08
CA ARG A 169 -8.14 -7.98 -7.66
C ARG A 169 -7.29 -9.24 -7.75
N LYS A 170 -7.84 -10.40 -7.39
CA LYS A 170 -7.13 -11.69 -7.46
C LYS A 170 -6.97 -12.19 -8.90
N GLN A 171 -7.95 -11.94 -9.76
CA GLN A 171 -7.96 -12.41 -11.15
C GLN A 171 -7.20 -11.48 -12.11
N MET A 172 -7.10 -10.18 -11.79
CA MET A 172 -6.46 -9.23 -12.71
C MET A 172 -4.93 -9.39 -12.78
N PRO A 173 -4.34 -9.28 -13.98
CA PRO A 173 -2.90 -9.17 -14.16
C PRO A 173 -2.33 -7.94 -13.43
N ARG A 174 -1.24 -8.12 -12.69
CA ARG A 174 -0.55 -7.04 -11.98
C ARG A 174 0.95 -7.08 -12.22
N ILE A 175 1.56 -5.90 -12.26
CA ILE A 175 3.01 -5.72 -12.30
C ILE A 175 3.43 -4.98 -11.04
N ILE A 176 4.41 -5.53 -10.34
CA ILE A 176 5.12 -4.86 -9.27
C ILE A 176 6.51 -4.50 -9.79
N PHE A 177 6.77 -3.21 -9.96
CA PHE A 177 8.12 -2.71 -10.15
C PHE A 177 8.72 -2.33 -8.81
N CYS A 178 9.93 -2.81 -8.54
CA CYS A 178 10.63 -2.45 -7.33
C CYS A 178 12.09 -2.09 -7.55
N SER A 179 12.54 -1.14 -6.76
CA SER A 179 13.91 -0.59 -6.80
C SER A 179 14.37 -0.25 -5.38
N ARG A 180 15.68 -0.04 -5.22
CA ARG A 180 16.32 0.18 -3.92
C ARG A 180 15.97 1.54 -3.32
N THR A 181 15.98 2.59 -4.13
CA THR A 181 15.90 3.98 -3.65
C THR A 181 14.65 4.71 -4.14
N HIS A 182 14.20 5.70 -3.36
CA HIS A 182 13.06 6.54 -3.73
C HIS A 182 13.30 7.34 -5.02
N SER A 183 14.53 7.81 -5.25
CA SER A 183 14.90 8.54 -6.46
C SER A 183 14.82 7.66 -7.72
N GLN A 184 15.24 6.40 -7.64
CA GLN A 184 15.07 5.44 -8.75
C GLN A 184 13.59 5.18 -9.06
N LEU A 185 12.76 5.01 -8.03
CA LEU A 185 11.31 4.84 -8.22
C LEU A 185 10.70 6.08 -8.89
N LEU A 186 11.09 7.29 -8.46
CA LEU A 186 10.60 8.54 -9.05
C LEU A 186 11.05 8.71 -10.51
N GLN A 187 12.32 8.39 -10.81
CA GLN A 187 12.82 8.40 -12.18
C GLN A 187 11.99 7.45 -13.07
N PHE A 188 11.76 6.22 -12.60
CA PHE A 188 10.95 5.24 -13.31
C PHE A 188 9.52 5.72 -13.56
N VAL A 189 8.87 6.34 -12.56
CA VAL A 189 7.52 6.93 -12.72
C VAL A 189 7.51 8.00 -13.81
N ASN A 190 8.52 8.86 -13.85
CA ASN A 190 8.60 9.93 -14.85
C ASN A 190 8.80 9.37 -16.26
N GLU A 191 9.63 8.35 -16.42
CA GLU A 191 9.77 7.65 -17.70
C GLU A 191 8.46 6.94 -18.10
N LEU A 192 7.76 6.33 -17.15
CA LEU A 192 6.46 5.71 -17.37
C LEU A 192 5.40 6.74 -17.80
N LYS A 193 5.39 7.93 -17.18
CA LYS A 193 4.53 9.06 -17.60
C LYS A 193 4.84 9.49 -19.03
N LEU A 194 6.10 9.52 -19.44
CA LEU A 194 6.47 9.85 -20.82
C LEU A 194 5.94 8.81 -21.81
N VAL A 195 6.04 7.51 -21.49
CA VAL A 195 5.52 6.44 -22.36
C VAL A 195 3.99 6.48 -22.45
N VAL A 196 3.31 6.56 -21.31
CA VAL A 196 1.84 6.55 -21.24
C VAL A 196 1.25 7.87 -21.74
N GLY A 197 1.88 9.00 -21.44
CA GLY A 197 1.50 10.32 -21.91
C GLY A 197 1.79 10.55 -23.39
N ALA A 198 2.87 9.97 -23.92
CA ALA A 198 3.11 9.90 -25.35
C ALA A 198 2.01 9.07 -26.04
N ASP A 199 1.54 7.97 -25.44
CA ASP A 199 0.44 7.17 -26.00
C ASP A 199 -0.91 7.91 -25.99
N ALA A 200 -1.14 8.79 -25.00
CA ALA A 200 -2.35 9.61 -24.91
C ALA A 200 -2.34 10.83 -25.89
N ASN A 201 -1.16 11.37 -26.20
CA ASN A 201 -1.02 12.60 -27.00
C ASN A 201 -0.46 12.35 -28.42
N ARG A 202 0.07 11.15 -28.70
CA ARG A 202 0.51 10.73 -30.02
C ARG A 202 -0.40 9.64 -30.55
N GLN A 203 -1.02 9.95 -31.68
CA GLN A 203 -1.26 9.00 -32.76
C GLN A 203 0.08 8.41 -33.28
N THR A 204 0.93 7.82 -32.44
CA THR A 204 2.15 7.12 -32.88
C THR A 204 1.94 5.61 -32.84
N GLY A 205 1.56 5.08 -34.00
CA GLY A 205 2.26 3.96 -34.65
C GLY A 205 2.25 2.56 -34.02
N TYR A 206 1.80 2.35 -32.79
CA TYR A 206 1.59 1.00 -32.23
C TYR A 206 0.12 0.65 -31.99
N ALA A 207 -0.78 1.64 -32.05
CA ALA A 207 -2.24 1.45 -31.99
C ALA A 207 -2.92 1.50 -33.37
N LYS A 208 -2.15 1.54 -34.48
CA LYS A 208 -2.71 1.75 -35.84
C LYS A 208 -2.35 0.71 -36.90
N GLU A 209 -1.50 -0.29 -36.62
CA GLU A 209 -1.18 -1.28 -37.67
C GLU A 209 -2.19 -2.43 -37.79
N ASN A 210 -3.03 -2.65 -36.78
CA ASN A 210 -4.18 -3.54 -36.91
C ASN A 210 -5.44 -2.70 -36.71
N GLY A 211 -6.21 -2.50 -37.78
CA GLY A 211 -7.45 -1.73 -37.82
C GLY A 211 -8.61 -2.34 -37.04
N ASP A 212 -8.35 -2.79 -35.83
CA ASP A 212 -9.36 -3.15 -34.85
C ASP A 212 -9.49 -2.00 -33.84
N GLY A 213 -10.71 -1.72 -33.39
CA GLY A 213 -11.09 -0.55 -32.58
C GLY A 213 -10.53 -0.59 -31.16
N SER A 214 -9.20 -0.66 -31.04
CA SER A 214 -8.45 -0.96 -29.81
C SER A 214 -8.86 -0.04 -28.68
N SER A 215 -9.48 -0.66 -27.69
CA SER A 215 -10.00 -0.09 -26.46
C SER A 215 -9.07 0.94 -25.81
N ASN A 216 -9.66 2.01 -25.25
CA ASN A 216 -8.99 3.01 -24.41
C ASN A 216 -8.42 2.35 -23.13
N PHE A 217 -7.25 1.72 -23.24
CA PHE A 217 -6.56 1.07 -22.13
C PHE A 217 -6.20 2.10 -21.04
N THR A 218 -6.95 2.11 -19.94
CA THR A 218 -6.70 3.01 -18.80
C THR A 218 -5.77 2.32 -17.80
N LEU A 219 -4.49 2.72 -17.78
CA LEU A 219 -3.50 2.15 -16.88
C LEU A 219 -3.60 2.76 -15.46
N ALA A 220 -3.87 1.90 -14.48
CA ALA A 220 -3.90 2.26 -13.07
C ALA A 220 -2.53 2.03 -12.39
N VAL A 221 -1.74 3.10 -12.27
CA VAL A 221 -0.42 3.07 -11.60
C VAL A 221 -0.54 3.59 -10.16
N VAL A 222 0.05 2.89 -9.20
CA VAL A 222 0.06 3.30 -7.79
C VAL A 222 1.49 3.35 -7.25
N PRO A 223 2.03 4.55 -6.96
CA PRO A 223 3.27 4.68 -6.21
C PRO A 223 3.01 4.43 -4.72
N PHE A 224 3.82 3.58 -4.10
CA PHE A 224 3.78 3.37 -2.66
C PHE A 224 4.64 4.40 -1.93
N GLY A 225 4.10 4.97 -0.87
CA GLY A 225 4.81 5.91 0.00
C GLY A 225 4.64 5.60 1.48
N SER A 226 5.73 5.65 2.23
CA SER A 226 5.71 5.59 3.68
C SER A 226 5.13 6.87 4.28
N ARG A 227 4.74 6.87 5.57
CA ARG A 227 4.25 8.07 6.24
C ARG A 227 5.24 9.24 6.16
N ARG A 228 6.55 8.97 6.09
CA ARG A 228 7.59 10.01 5.98
C ARG A 228 7.45 10.82 4.70
N HIS A 229 7.07 10.17 3.60
CA HIS A 229 6.92 10.81 2.31
C HIS A 229 5.49 11.30 2.06
N THR A 230 4.47 10.69 2.71
CA THR A 230 3.06 10.99 2.42
C THR A 230 2.31 11.76 3.49
N CYS A 231 2.82 11.92 4.71
CA CYS A 231 2.06 12.59 5.77
C CYS A 231 1.99 14.11 5.57
N ILE A 232 0.76 14.64 5.51
CA ILE A 232 0.50 16.09 5.44
C ILE A 232 0.05 16.71 6.76
N ASN A 233 -0.19 15.89 7.79
CA ASN A 233 -0.61 16.39 9.10
C ASN A 233 0.58 17.08 9.80
N PRO A 234 0.48 18.37 10.14
CA PRO A 234 1.58 19.11 10.74
C PRO A 234 2.04 18.54 12.10
N ASP A 235 1.13 17.98 12.89
CA ASP A 235 1.45 17.41 14.20
C ASP A 235 2.27 16.13 14.11
N VAL A 236 2.03 15.33 13.06
CA VAL A 236 2.81 14.11 12.80
C VAL A 236 4.13 14.48 12.11
N ARG A 237 4.08 15.36 11.11
CA ARG A 237 5.24 15.73 10.29
C ARG A 237 6.33 16.48 11.06
N ARG A 238 5.98 17.13 12.18
CA ARG A 238 6.96 17.78 13.08
C ARG A 238 7.89 16.78 13.76
N ILE A 239 7.49 15.51 13.88
CA ILE A 239 8.28 14.48 14.55
C ILE A 239 9.37 13.97 13.60
N GLN A 240 10.64 14.14 14.00
CA GLN A 240 11.79 13.74 13.18
C GLN A 240 11.98 12.22 13.11
N SER A 241 11.64 11.50 14.19
CA SER A 241 11.75 10.04 14.23
C SER A 241 10.61 9.36 13.48
N VAL A 242 10.95 8.41 12.60
CA VAL A 242 9.98 7.60 11.85
C VAL A 242 9.10 6.77 12.79
N ALA A 243 9.67 6.22 13.86
CA ALA A 243 8.93 5.48 14.87
C ALA A 243 7.92 6.40 15.59
N GLY A 244 8.38 7.58 16.05
CA GLY A 244 7.52 8.56 16.70
C GLY A 244 6.39 9.08 15.80
N MET A 245 6.64 9.27 14.50
CA MET A 245 5.58 9.60 13.55
C MET A 245 4.55 8.48 13.42
N ASN A 246 4.99 7.22 13.36
CA ASN A 246 4.09 6.08 13.27
C ASN A 246 3.20 6.00 14.52
N ASP A 247 3.79 6.13 15.71
CA ASP A 247 3.07 6.10 16.99
C ASP A 247 2.06 7.24 17.08
N ARG A 248 2.47 8.47 16.77
CA ARG A 248 1.56 9.63 16.77
C ARG A 248 0.42 9.46 15.78
N CYS A 249 0.69 8.94 14.59
CA CYS A 249 -0.35 8.67 13.59
C CYS A 249 -1.34 7.61 14.08
N LEU A 250 -0.87 6.58 14.78
CA LEU A 250 -1.71 5.53 15.35
C LEU A 250 -2.57 6.05 16.51
N ASP A 251 -2.03 6.92 17.36
CA ASP A 251 -2.81 7.53 18.45
C ASP A 251 -3.94 8.43 17.93
N LEU A 252 -3.68 9.16 16.84
CA LEU A 252 -4.72 9.92 16.14
C LEU A 252 -5.79 9.02 15.50
N LEU A 253 -5.45 7.77 15.16
CA LEU A 253 -6.40 6.79 14.61
C LEU A 253 -7.27 6.19 15.72
N LYS A 254 -6.68 5.80 16.85
CA LYS A 254 -7.40 5.29 18.04
C LYS A 254 -8.47 6.28 18.51
N THR A 255 -8.09 7.55 18.61
CA THR A 255 -8.98 8.64 19.07
C THR A 255 -10.23 8.79 18.19
N ARG A 256 -10.17 8.37 16.92
CA ARG A 256 -11.33 8.40 16.01
C ARG A 256 -12.27 7.21 16.21
N ASN A 257 -11.74 5.99 16.38
CA ASN A 257 -12.58 4.79 16.55
C ASN A 257 -13.32 4.82 17.90
N SER A 258 -12.71 5.39 18.95
CA SER A 258 -13.38 5.62 20.24
C SER A 258 -14.63 6.52 20.15
N LYS A 259 -14.78 7.34 19.09
CA LYS A 259 -16.00 8.16 18.89
C LYS A 259 -17.16 7.38 18.26
N LYS A 260 -16.93 6.29 17.51
CA LYS A 260 -18.01 5.44 16.98
C LYS A 260 -18.68 4.58 18.07
N ALA A 261 -17.95 4.24 19.14
CA ALA A 261 -18.46 3.42 20.24
C ALA A 261 -19.29 4.18 21.30
N VAL A 262 -19.23 5.53 21.34
CA VAL A 262 -19.76 6.36 22.45
C VAL A 262 -21.10 7.04 22.13
N GLN A 263 -21.73 6.74 20.99
CA GLN A 263 -23.02 7.34 20.60
C GLN A 263 -24.22 7.01 21.54
N SER A 264 -24.05 6.27 22.63
CA SER A 264 -25.18 5.87 23.50
C SER A 264 -25.42 6.68 24.77
N ARG A 265 -24.52 7.56 25.28
CA ARG A 265 -24.77 8.19 26.60
C ARG A 265 -24.30 9.65 26.79
N SER A 266 -25.28 10.55 26.67
CA SER A 266 -25.58 11.83 27.38
C SER A 266 -24.48 12.71 28.03
N ARG A 267 -24.46 13.97 27.53
CA ARG A 267 -24.40 15.32 28.17
C ARG A 267 -23.85 15.49 29.60
N SER A 268 -22.81 16.33 29.75
CA SER A 268 -22.87 17.61 30.52
C SER A 268 -21.55 18.41 30.48
N ASN A 269 -21.70 19.74 30.54
CA ASN A 269 -20.75 20.86 30.36
C ASN A 269 -19.53 20.92 31.30
N GLY A 270 -18.49 21.65 30.86
CA GLY A 270 -17.59 22.39 31.76
C GLY A 270 -16.15 22.64 31.27
N SER A 271 -15.95 23.81 30.65
CA SER A 271 -14.73 24.63 30.48
C SER A 271 -13.35 24.13 31.00
N SER A 272 -12.35 24.07 30.13
CA SER A 272 -11.14 24.94 30.16
C SER A 272 -10.09 24.53 29.11
N THR A 273 -9.29 25.51 28.74
CA THR A 273 -8.53 25.69 27.49
C THR A 273 -7.28 24.80 27.36
N MET A 274 -7.25 23.89 26.36
CA MET A 274 -6.03 23.32 25.73
C MET A 274 -6.37 22.74 24.33
N PRO A 275 -5.51 22.88 23.30
CA PRO A 275 -5.87 22.51 21.93
C PRO A 275 -5.68 21.02 21.60
N SER A 276 -6.75 20.44 21.01
CA SER A 276 -6.82 19.25 20.13
C SER A 276 -6.47 17.86 20.69
N ARG A 277 -7.48 17.21 21.30
CA ARG A 277 -7.64 15.73 21.32
C ARG A 277 -8.59 15.24 20.21
N GLY A 278 -8.41 15.75 19.00
CA GLY A 278 -9.14 15.29 17.81
C GLY A 278 -8.39 14.16 17.11
N GLY A 279 -9.11 13.20 16.52
CA GLY A 279 -8.51 12.27 15.56
C GLY A 279 -7.96 13.03 14.34
N CYS A 280 -7.22 12.34 13.46
CA CYS A 280 -6.61 13.02 12.32
C CYS A 280 -7.68 13.57 11.35
N VAL A 281 -7.63 14.89 11.09
CA VAL A 281 -8.57 15.64 10.23
C VAL A 281 -8.63 15.09 8.80
N TYR A 282 -7.50 14.58 8.31
CA TYR A 282 -7.36 14.08 6.94
C TYR A 282 -7.94 12.67 6.73
N LEU A 283 -8.58 12.07 7.74
CA LEU A 283 -9.14 10.71 7.65
C LEU A 283 -10.61 10.67 7.18
N ALA A 284 -11.09 11.72 6.52
CA ALA A 284 -12.44 11.75 5.95
C ALA A 284 -12.57 10.72 4.82
N GLU A 285 -13.53 9.81 4.93
CA GLU A 285 -13.68 8.66 4.02
C GLU A 285 -13.99 9.09 2.58
N ASP A 286 -14.89 10.06 2.40
CA ASP A 286 -15.28 10.54 1.06
C ASP A 286 -14.17 11.33 0.37
N ALA A 287 -13.30 11.99 1.14
CA ALA A 287 -12.14 12.69 0.60
C ALA A 287 -11.11 11.68 0.11
N ILE A 288 -10.82 10.64 0.91
CA ILE A 288 -9.90 9.56 0.55
C ILE A 288 -10.41 8.81 -0.69
N LYS A 289 -11.69 8.42 -0.72
CA LYS A 289 -12.31 7.76 -1.88
C LYS A 289 -12.19 8.61 -3.14
N HIS A 290 -12.41 9.92 -3.05
CA HIS A 290 -12.31 10.81 -4.20
C HIS A 290 -10.89 10.94 -4.75
N VAL A 291 -9.89 11.15 -3.88
CA VAL A 291 -8.49 11.27 -4.32
C VAL A 291 -7.97 9.93 -4.80
N ARG A 292 -8.34 8.83 -4.13
CA ARG A 292 -8.10 7.48 -4.64
C ARG A 292 -8.68 7.35 -6.03
N ASP A 293 -9.92 7.80 -6.25
CA ASP A 293 -10.69 7.86 -7.51
C ASP A 293 -10.12 8.85 -8.56
N LYS A 294 -9.18 9.72 -8.17
CA LYS A 294 -8.36 10.51 -9.09
C LYS A 294 -7.05 9.80 -9.48
N ILE A 295 -6.38 9.13 -8.53
CA ILE A 295 -5.04 8.55 -8.76
C ILE A 295 -4.98 7.43 -9.81
N LEU A 296 -5.70 6.31 -9.66
CA LEU A 296 -5.90 5.29 -10.71
C LEU A 296 -6.48 5.75 -12.07
N THR A 297 -6.76 7.04 -12.36
CA THR A 297 -7.16 7.43 -13.74
C THR A 297 -5.99 7.84 -14.62
N ARG A 298 -4.85 8.20 -14.03
CA ARG A 298 -3.63 8.59 -14.76
C ARG A 298 -2.40 8.22 -13.94
N VAL A 299 -1.23 8.21 -14.56
CA VAL A 299 0.01 8.01 -13.81
C VAL A 299 0.27 9.24 -12.93
N HIS A 300 0.55 9.00 -11.64
CA HIS A 300 0.97 10.02 -10.66
C HIS A 300 2.29 9.60 -10.04
N ASP A 301 3.14 10.58 -9.71
CA ASP A 301 4.22 10.35 -8.74
C ASP A 301 3.72 10.56 -7.30
N ILE A 302 4.57 10.29 -6.32
CA ILE A 302 4.15 10.35 -4.91
C ILE A 302 3.92 11.81 -4.46
N GLU A 303 4.66 12.78 -5.01
CA GLU A 303 4.52 14.20 -4.71
C GLU A 303 3.21 14.78 -5.25
N GLU A 304 2.81 14.41 -6.46
CA GLU A 304 1.53 14.72 -7.09
C GLU A 304 0.37 14.13 -6.28
N VAL A 305 0.50 12.89 -5.81
CA VAL A 305 -0.48 12.25 -4.91
C VAL A 305 -0.64 13.08 -3.62
N VAL A 306 0.46 13.52 -3.03
CA VAL A 306 0.45 14.35 -1.82
C VAL A 306 -0.17 15.73 -2.07
N SER A 307 0.12 16.35 -3.21
CA SER A 307 -0.45 17.65 -3.61
C SER A 307 -1.96 17.57 -3.84
N ASP A 308 -2.41 16.54 -4.56
CA ASP A 308 -3.83 16.29 -4.82
C ASP A 308 -4.59 16.00 -3.53
N ALA A 309 -4.01 15.19 -2.65
CA ALA A 309 -4.58 14.88 -1.35
C ALA A 309 -4.63 16.09 -0.42
N ARG A 310 -3.62 16.98 -0.45
CA ARG A 310 -3.64 18.25 0.29
C ARG A 310 -4.78 19.15 -0.15
N THR A 311 -4.96 19.31 -1.46
CA THR A 311 -6.04 20.12 -2.05
C THR A 311 -7.42 19.60 -1.63
N ASN A 312 -7.56 18.28 -1.49
CA ASN A 312 -8.83 17.63 -1.13
C ASN A 312 -8.97 17.29 0.36
N GLN A 313 -8.06 17.76 1.22
CA GLN A 313 -8.03 17.44 2.66
C GLN A 313 -8.11 15.93 2.98
N ALA A 314 -7.46 15.10 2.16
CA ALA A 314 -7.42 13.64 2.30
C ALA A 314 -6.05 13.16 2.79
N CYS A 315 -6.00 12.04 3.52
CA CYS A 315 -4.75 11.45 3.98
C CYS A 315 -4.05 10.68 2.84
N PRO A 316 -2.91 11.15 2.32
CA PRO A 316 -2.30 10.52 1.14
C PRO A 316 -1.80 9.10 1.43
N TYR A 317 -1.43 8.82 2.69
CA TYR A 317 -1.05 7.47 3.14
C TYR A 317 -2.17 6.44 2.98
N PHE A 318 -3.42 6.79 3.35
CA PHE A 318 -4.55 5.89 3.23
C PHE A 318 -5.09 5.83 1.79
N VAL A 319 -4.95 6.93 1.05
CA VAL A 319 -5.28 6.99 -0.38
C VAL A 319 -4.48 5.97 -1.19
N THR A 320 -3.15 5.95 -1.07
CA THR A 320 -2.31 5.00 -1.83
C THR A 320 -2.58 3.55 -1.42
N ARG A 321 -2.81 3.29 -0.14
CA ARG A 321 -3.16 1.93 0.34
C ARG A 321 -4.50 1.44 -0.17
N SER A 322 -5.54 2.27 -0.11
CA SER A 322 -6.85 1.92 -0.67
C SER A 322 -6.78 1.77 -2.19
N ALA A 323 -5.91 2.54 -2.88
CA ALA A 323 -5.65 2.37 -4.31
C ALA A 323 -5.02 1.00 -4.65
N ILE A 324 -4.05 0.53 -3.86
CA ILE A 324 -3.42 -0.79 -4.02
C ILE A 324 -4.44 -1.92 -3.86
N GLN A 325 -5.36 -1.80 -2.91
CA GLN A 325 -6.37 -2.83 -2.61
C GLN A 325 -7.53 -2.89 -3.61
N ARG A 326 -7.69 -1.90 -4.48
CA ARG A 326 -8.75 -1.87 -5.50
C ARG A 326 -8.28 -2.43 -6.83
N THR A 327 -7.86 -1.56 -7.74
CA THR A 327 -7.56 -1.89 -9.14
C THR A 327 -6.18 -1.39 -9.56
N GLY A 328 -5.21 -1.39 -8.65
CA GLY A 328 -3.82 -1.04 -8.97
C GLY A 328 -3.18 -2.12 -9.84
N GLN A 329 -3.05 -1.87 -11.14
CA GLN A 329 -2.46 -2.81 -12.10
C GLN A 329 -0.93 -2.74 -12.11
N PHE A 330 -0.39 -1.53 -11.91
CA PHE A 330 1.05 -1.30 -11.88
C PHE A 330 1.46 -0.68 -10.55
N LEU A 331 2.14 -1.44 -9.71
CA LEU A 331 2.55 -1.03 -8.37
C LEU A 331 4.03 -0.69 -8.37
N ILE A 332 4.39 0.45 -7.79
CA ILE A 332 5.78 0.91 -7.70
C ILE A 332 6.17 0.90 -6.23
N LEU A 333 6.99 -0.08 -5.84
CA LEU A 333 7.27 -0.45 -4.45
C LEU A 333 8.77 -0.46 -4.14
N PRO A 334 9.20 -0.10 -2.92
CA PRO A 334 10.57 -0.33 -2.51
C PRO A 334 10.82 -1.81 -2.16
N TYR A 335 12.08 -2.24 -2.24
CA TYR A 335 12.49 -3.62 -1.93
C TYR A 335 11.99 -4.13 -0.59
N ASN A 336 12.09 -3.33 0.47
CA ASN A 336 11.69 -3.73 1.82
C ASN A 336 10.18 -4.02 1.95
N VAL A 337 9.35 -3.45 1.07
CA VAL A 337 7.93 -3.77 1.02
C VAL A 337 7.71 -5.10 0.32
N VAL A 338 8.41 -5.36 -0.78
CA VAL A 338 8.25 -6.58 -1.58
C VAL A 338 8.89 -7.79 -0.92
N LEU A 339 10.02 -7.64 -0.22
CA LEU A 339 10.77 -8.77 0.35
C LEU A 339 10.30 -9.16 1.75
N HIS A 340 9.74 -8.23 2.53
CA HIS A 340 9.27 -8.51 3.89
C HIS A 340 7.78 -8.93 3.92
N LYS A 341 7.50 -10.22 4.16
CA LYS A 341 6.13 -10.78 4.15
C LYS A 341 5.14 -10.03 5.06
N PRO A 342 5.44 -9.77 6.35
CA PRO A 342 4.52 -9.02 7.20
C PRO A 342 4.20 -7.62 6.65
N THR A 343 5.15 -6.95 6.00
CA THR A 343 4.87 -5.65 5.37
C THR A 343 3.88 -5.79 4.22
N ARG A 344 4.06 -6.80 3.35
CA ARG A 344 3.16 -7.11 2.22
C ARG A 344 1.74 -7.38 2.69
N ASP A 345 1.59 -8.31 3.63
CA ASP A 345 0.29 -8.74 4.16
C ASP A 345 -0.46 -7.52 4.71
N SER A 346 0.25 -6.67 5.46
CA SER A 346 -0.29 -5.45 6.06
C SER A 346 -0.68 -4.33 5.08
N ILE A 347 -0.24 -4.41 3.82
CA ILE A 347 -0.65 -3.51 2.73
C ILE A 347 -1.76 -4.18 1.89
N GLY A 348 -1.91 -5.49 1.99
CA GLY A 348 -2.71 -6.28 1.06
C GLY A 348 -2.00 -6.36 -0.30
N ILE A 349 -0.73 -6.75 -0.31
CA ILE A 349 -0.01 -7.11 -1.54
C ILE A 349 0.13 -8.63 -1.55
N ASP A 350 -0.61 -9.28 -2.45
CA ASP A 350 -0.54 -10.73 -2.63
C ASP A 350 0.27 -11.01 -3.90
N LEU A 351 1.32 -11.82 -3.77
CA LEU A 351 2.13 -12.31 -4.88
C LEU A 351 1.47 -13.57 -5.45
N ASN A 352 0.32 -13.39 -6.09
CA ASN A 352 -0.44 -14.46 -6.74
C ASN A 352 0.14 -14.81 -8.13
N GLU A 353 -0.35 -15.89 -8.74
CA GLU A 353 0.05 -16.36 -10.07
C GLU A 353 -0.14 -15.28 -11.16
N ASN A 354 -1.09 -14.35 -10.94
CA ASN A 354 -1.37 -13.24 -11.85
C ASN A 354 -0.44 -12.02 -11.69
N CYS A 355 0.60 -12.12 -10.86
CA CYS A 355 1.50 -11.02 -10.52
C CYS A 355 2.92 -11.23 -11.07
N VAL A 356 3.40 -10.27 -11.85
CA VAL A 356 4.81 -10.16 -12.26
C VAL A 356 5.55 -9.24 -11.30
N VAL A 357 6.73 -9.65 -10.84
CA VAL A 357 7.61 -8.81 -10.00
C VAL A 357 8.89 -8.51 -10.76
N ILE A 358 9.23 -7.23 -10.89
CA ILE A 358 10.42 -6.74 -11.57
C ILE A 358 11.33 -6.09 -10.53
N PHE A 359 12.50 -6.68 -10.32
CA PHE A 359 13.56 -6.11 -9.48
C PHE A 359 14.54 -5.32 -10.37
N ASP A 360 14.56 -4.00 -10.19
CA ASP A 360 15.57 -3.14 -10.78
C ASP A 360 16.79 -3.01 -9.87
N GLU A 361 17.99 -3.02 -10.43
CA GLU A 361 19.27 -3.07 -9.69
C GLU A 361 19.40 -4.29 -8.75
N ALA A 362 19.01 -5.46 -9.26
CA ALA A 362 18.87 -6.70 -8.52
C ALA A 362 20.14 -7.19 -7.79
N HIS A 363 21.33 -6.67 -8.12
CA HIS A 363 22.57 -6.95 -7.39
C HIS A 363 22.47 -6.54 -5.90
N ASN A 364 21.57 -5.62 -5.54
CA ASN A 364 21.36 -5.18 -4.16
C ASN A 364 20.33 -6.02 -3.37
N VAL A 365 19.72 -7.02 -3.99
CA VAL A 365 18.63 -7.79 -3.36
C VAL A 365 19.13 -8.52 -2.12
N MET A 366 20.30 -9.17 -2.20
CA MET A 366 20.89 -9.91 -1.08
C MET A 366 21.19 -9.00 0.11
N ASP A 367 21.86 -7.89 -0.11
CA ASP A 367 22.15 -6.90 0.93
C ASP A 367 20.86 -6.40 1.58
N SER A 368 19.82 -6.16 0.78
CA SER A 368 18.53 -5.70 1.29
C SER A 368 17.82 -6.76 2.14
N ILE A 369 17.94 -8.05 1.80
CA ILE A 369 17.41 -9.15 2.62
C ILE A 369 18.15 -9.21 3.95
N ILE A 370 19.48 -9.12 3.93
CA ILE A 370 20.32 -9.12 5.13
C ILE A 370 19.94 -7.94 6.03
N ASP A 371 19.78 -6.73 5.47
CA ASP A 371 19.39 -5.54 6.21
C ASP A 371 17.97 -5.64 6.82
N ILE A 372 17.01 -6.30 6.14
CA ILE A 372 15.64 -6.50 6.65
C ILE A 372 15.62 -7.47 7.84
N HIS A 373 16.47 -8.50 7.80
CA HIS A 373 16.48 -9.58 8.79
C HIS A 373 17.59 -9.46 9.83
N SER A 374 18.36 -8.37 9.82
CA SER A 374 19.39 -8.09 10.83
C SER A 374 19.02 -6.89 11.70
N ALA A 375 19.58 -6.85 12.90
CA ALA A 375 19.46 -5.73 13.82
C ALA A 375 20.82 -5.41 14.43
N LYS A 376 21.12 -4.11 14.60
CA LYS A 376 22.35 -3.64 15.25
C LYS A 376 21.99 -3.08 16.62
N LEU A 377 22.68 -3.58 17.65
CA LEU A 377 22.53 -3.11 19.02
C LEU A 377 23.78 -2.33 19.42
N SER A 378 23.65 -1.01 19.60
CA SER A 378 24.77 -0.18 20.06
C SER A 378 24.79 -0.10 21.59
N TYR A 379 25.98 0.11 22.15
CA TYR A 379 26.17 0.36 23.58
C TYR A 379 25.29 1.51 24.09
N GLU A 380 25.27 2.62 23.36
CA GLU A 380 24.43 3.79 23.69
C GLU A 380 22.94 3.44 23.75
N ASN A 381 22.45 2.64 22.80
CA ASN A 381 21.06 2.17 22.79
C ASN A 381 20.79 1.28 24.00
N MET A 382 21.71 0.38 24.36
CA MET A 382 21.55 -0.49 25.52
C MET A 382 21.47 0.29 26.83
N VAL A 383 22.36 1.27 27.03
CA VAL A 383 22.35 2.15 28.22
C VAL A 383 21.06 2.97 28.27
N ALA A 384 20.64 3.55 27.13
CA ALA A 384 19.41 4.32 27.05
C ALA A 384 18.17 3.47 27.38
N VAL A 385 18.09 2.25 26.84
CA VAL A 385 17.00 1.31 27.11
C VAL A 385 17.01 0.87 28.57
N LEU A 386 18.17 0.53 29.15
CA LEU A 386 18.27 0.18 30.57
C LEU A 386 17.77 1.32 31.46
N GLY A 387 18.17 2.56 31.17
CA GLY A 387 17.68 3.74 31.89
C GLY A 387 16.17 3.96 31.73
N ALA A 388 15.63 3.78 30.52
CA ALA A 388 14.19 3.89 30.26
C ALA A 388 13.37 2.80 30.97
N THR A 389 13.82 1.55 30.91
CA THR A 389 13.16 0.41 31.55
C THR A 389 13.22 0.52 33.07
N THR A 390 14.32 1.03 33.63
CA THR A 390 14.43 1.31 35.08
C THR A 390 13.39 2.34 35.50
N ARG A 391 13.33 3.50 34.84
CA ARG A 391 12.33 4.54 35.13
C ARG A 391 10.89 4.04 34.96
N TYR A 392 10.65 3.21 33.95
CA TYR A 392 9.34 2.59 33.75
C TYR A 392 8.97 1.68 34.91
N CYS A 393 9.89 0.81 35.33
CA CYS A 393 9.71 -0.08 36.47
C CYS A 393 9.44 0.73 37.74
N ASP A 394 10.22 1.76 38.04
CA ASP A 394 10.05 2.57 39.24
C ASP A 394 8.67 3.26 39.30
N LYS A 395 8.21 3.77 38.15
CA LYS A 395 6.91 4.46 38.06
C LYS A 395 5.72 3.50 38.18
N TYR A 396 5.83 2.29 37.62
CA TYR A 396 4.71 1.36 37.47
C TYR A 396 4.80 0.11 38.35
N ALA A 397 5.86 -0.04 39.17
CA ALA A 397 6.10 -1.25 39.97
C ALA A 397 4.90 -1.69 40.80
N GLN A 398 4.18 -0.74 41.40
CA GLN A 398 3.01 -1.02 42.24
C GLN A 398 1.74 -1.34 41.44
N ARG A 399 1.71 -1.01 40.15
CA ARG A 399 0.55 -1.20 39.25
C ARG A 399 0.71 -2.41 38.34
N LEU A 400 1.91 -2.96 38.24
CA LEU A 400 2.23 -4.12 37.41
C LEU A 400 1.98 -5.42 38.19
N ARG A 401 1.47 -6.44 37.51
CA ARG A 401 1.42 -7.81 38.06
C ARG A 401 2.83 -8.36 38.25
N SER A 402 2.97 -9.28 39.20
CA SER A 402 4.25 -9.90 39.58
C SER A 402 4.98 -10.54 38.39
N LYS A 403 4.24 -11.16 37.44
CA LYS A 403 4.81 -11.74 36.21
C LYS A 403 5.43 -10.68 35.28
N ASN A 404 4.71 -9.59 35.00
CA ASN A 404 5.23 -8.50 34.16
C ASN A 404 6.47 -7.86 34.80
N LEU A 405 6.46 -7.67 36.12
CA LEU A 405 7.61 -7.16 36.86
C LEU A 405 8.83 -8.09 36.76
N TYR A 406 8.62 -9.41 36.82
CA TYR A 406 9.67 -10.40 36.63
C TYR A 406 10.33 -10.27 35.25
N TYR A 407 9.55 -10.23 34.17
CA TYR A 407 10.09 -10.09 32.80
C TYR A 407 10.85 -8.77 32.59
N ILE A 408 10.33 -7.66 33.13
CA ILE A 408 11.02 -6.37 33.07
C ILE A 408 12.36 -6.45 33.79
N ARG A 409 12.41 -7.07 34.98
CA ARG A 409 13.67 -7.27 35.71
C ARG A 409 14.63 -8.20 34.98
N GLN A 410 14.13 -9.27 34.35
CA GLN A 410 14.94 -10.17 33.53
C GLN A 410 15.57 -9.43 32.36
N LEU A 411 14.80 -8.59 31.65
CA LEU A 411 15.31 -7.73 30.58
C LEU A 411 16.38 -6.76 31.09
N MET A 412 16.15 -6.13 32.25
CA MET A 412 17.15 -5.24 32.87
C MET A 412 18.45 -5.99 33.20
N THR A 413 18.35 -7.20 33.75
CA THR A 413 19.51 -8.05 34.04
C THR A 413 20.26 -8.40 32.76
N LEU A 414 19.56 -8.81 31.71
CA LEU A 414 20.17 -9.13 30.41
C LEU A 414 20.89 -7.91 29.82
N LEU A 415 20.25 -6.74 29.84
CA LEU A 415 20.85 -5.48 29.37
C LEU A 415 22.11 -5.13 30.16
N ARG A 416 22.12 -5.30 31.48
CA ARG A 416 23.32 -5.06 32.31
C ARG A 416 24.47 -5.98 31.92
N HIS A 417 24.21 -7.26 31.64
CA HIS A 417 25.24 -8.20 31.20
C HIS A 417 25.76 -7.84 29.80
N LEU A 418 24.88 -7.47 28.87
CA LEU A 418 25.28 -7.04 27.52
C LEU A 418 26.06 -5.72 27.49
N ILE A 419 25.84 -4.84 28.48
CA ILE A 419 26.60 -3.60 28.66
C ILE A 419 27.99 -3.89 29.26
N ALA A 420 28.11 -4.94 30.06
CA ALA A 420 29.35 -5.33 30.73
C ALA A 420 30.25 -6.24 29.88
N PHE A 421 29.67 -6.98 28.94
CA PHE A 421 30.36 -7.72 27.87
C PHE A 421 30.98 -6.74 26.88
#